data_AF-G9ZPL3-F1
#
_entry.id   AF-G9ZPL3-F1
#
_cell.length_a   1.000
_cell.length_b   1.000
_cell.length_c   1.000
_cell.angle_alpha   90.00
_cell.angle_beta   90.00
_cell.angle_gamma   90.00
#
_symmetry.space_group_name_H-M   'P 1'
#
loop_
_entity.id
_entity.type
_entity.pdbx_description
1 polymer ?
#
loop_
_entity_poly.entity_id
_entity_poly.type
_entity_poly.pdbx_seq_one_letter_code
_entity_poly.pdbx_strand_id
1 'polypeptide(L)'
;MITNSHAAFNPKLIKDKLKTGGYFISQQVGALNNYSLSRFFDSDYVPAYPDNTLLKTVADFQNLGFEILLAKEAQPGMTFFDIGAIIYYTSIIPWEFPDFSVDHC
;
A
#
# COMPACT_ATOMS: atom_id res chain seq x y z
N MET A 1 -2.22 -20.99 -9.45
CA MET A 1 -2.69 -19.74 -8.83
C MET A 1 -1.60 -19.23 -7.92
N ILE A 2 -1.37 -17.92 -7.91
CA ILE A 2 -0.48 -17.24 -6.95
C ILE A 2 -1.32 -16.20 -6.23
N THR A 3 -1.22 -16.12 -4.91
CA THR A 3 -1.88 -15.10 -4.10
C THR A 3 -0.83 -14.27 -3.37
N ASN A 4 -1.11 -12.99 -3.18
CA ASN A 4 -0.26 -12.08 -2.41
C ASN A 4 -1.15 -11.15 -1.56
N SER A 5 -0.82 -11.06 -0.28
CA SER A 5 -1.47 -10.15 0.65
C SER A 5 -0.38 -9.28 1.28
N HIS A 6 -0.35 -8.01 0.91
CA HIS A 6 0.54 -6.97 1.46
C HIS A 6 2.05 -7.16 1.26
N ALA A 7 2.50 -8.24 0.63
CA ALA A 7 3.92 -8.45 0.36
C ALA A 7 4.32 -7.79 -0.96
N ALA A 8 5.51 -7.20 -1.00
CA ALA A 8 6.09 -6.71 -2.24
C ALA A 8 6.19 -7.84 -3.28
N PHE A 9 5.97 -7.51 -4.55
CA PHE A 9 6.12 -8.45 -5.66
C PHE A 9 6.73 -7.78 -6.88
N ASN A 10 7.33 -8.60 -7.75
CA ASN A 10 7.78 -8.19 -9.07
C ASN A 10 6.85 -8.82 -10.12
N PRO A 11 6.10 -8.03 -10.92
CA PRO A 11 5.18 -8.54 -11.95
C PRO A 11 5.83 -9.54 -12.92
N LYS A 12 7.11 -9.35 -13.29
CA LYS A 12 7.85 -10.24 -14.17
C LYS A 12 8.10 -11.61 -13.52
N LEU A 13 8.47 -11.62 -12.24
CA LEU A 13 8.65 -12.87 -11.49
C LEU A 13 7.33 -13.64 -11.35
N ILE A 14 6.21 -12.92 -11.18
CA ILE A 14 4.88 -13.53 -11.18
C ILE A 14 4.59 -14.17 -12.54
N LYS A 15 4.83 -13.46 -13.65
CA LYS A 15 4.70 -14.01 -15.01
C LYS A 15 5.50 -15.29 -15.20
N ASP A 16 6.75 -15.29 -14.79
CA ASP A 16 7.67 -16.40 -15.05
C ASP A 16 7.32 -17.65 -14.22
N LYS A 17 6.68 -17.48 -13.05
CA LYS A 17 6.26 -18.59 -12.18
C LYS A 17 4.84 -19.07 -12.43
N LEU A 18 3.97 -18.22 -12.98
CA LEU A 18 2.58 -18.56 -13.21
C LEU A 18 2.45 -19.42 -14.48
N LYS A 19 1.81 -20.59 -14.35
CA LYS A 19 1.47 -21.42 -15.51
C LYS A 19 0.44 -20.69 -16.39
N THR A 20 0.49 -20.94 -17.70
CA THR A 20 -0.53 -20.45 -18.65
C THR A 20 -1.95 -20.78 -18.18
N GLY A 21 -2.84 -19.79 -18.20
CA GLY A 21 -4.21 -19.91 -17.69
C GLY A 21 -4.33 -19.84 -16.16
N GLY A 22 -3.22 -19.61 -15.44
CA GLY A 22 -3.23 -19.41 -14.00
C GLY A 22 -3.69 -18.01 -13.59
N TYR A 23 -4.19 -17.90 -12.35
CA TYR A 23 -4.63 -16.62 -11.77
C TYR A 23 -3.57 -16.07 -10.81
N PHE A 24 -3.37 -14.75 -10.87
CA PHE A 24 -2.71 -13.97 -9.82
C PHE A 24 -3.76 -13.10 -9.13
N ILE A 25 -3.83 -13.18 -7.80
CA ILE A 25 -4.74 -12.39 -6.98
C ILE A 25 -3.91 -11.66 -5.93
N SER A 26 -4.08 -10.34 -5.82
CA SER A 26 -3.31 -9.50 -4.91
C SER A 26 -4.20 -8.52 -4.17
N GLN A 27 -3.90 -8.28 -2.89
CA GLN A 27 -4.41 -7.17 -2.09
C GLN A 27 -3.22 -6.38 -1.54
N GLN A 28 -3.24 -5.06 -1.71
CA GLN A 28 -2.11 -4.19 -1.34
C GLN A 28 -2.60 -2.94 -0.60
N VAL A 29 -1.71 -2.35 0.20
CA VAL A 29 -1.89 -0.99 0.75
C VAL A 29 -1.58 0.00 -0.36
N GLY A 30 -2.52 0.88 -0.68
CA GLY A 30 -2.31 1.92 -1.68
C GLY A 30 -1.39 3.04 -1.18
N ALA A 31 -0.74 3.76 -2.10
CA ALA A 31 0.15 4.88 -1.81
C ALA A 31 -0.46 6.00 -0.97
N LEU A 32 -1.79 6.15 -0.99
CA LEU A 32 -2.52 7.17 -0.24
C LEU A 32 -3.03 6.67 1.14
N ASN A 33 -2.60 5.49 1.57
CA ASN A 33 -2.95 4.98 2.89
C ASN A 33 -2.56 5.98 3.97
N ASN A 34 -3.52 6.34 4.82
CA ASN A 34 -3.37 7.31 5.92
C ASN A 34 -2.81 8.68 5.55
N TYR A 35 -2.76 9.03 4.26
CA TYR A 35 -2.06 10.22 3.80
C TYR A 35 -2.47 11.50 4.55
N SER A 36 -3.76 11.63 4.90
CA SER A 36 -4.26 12.75 5.70
C SER A 36 -3.69 12.81 7.12
N LEU A 37 -3.50 11.65 7.78
CA LEU A 37 -2.91 11.57 9.11
C LEU A 37 -1.40 11.83 9.05
N SER A 38 -0.70 11.26 8.08
CA SER A 38 0.74 11.52 7.87
C SER A 38 0.98 13.01 7.61
N ARG A 39 0.16 13.63 6.75
CA ARG A 39 0.21 15.08 6.46
C ARG A 39 -0.16 15.98 7.63
N PHE A 40 -0.90 15.46 8.61
CA PHE A 40 -1.22 16.19 9.84
C PHE A 40 0.01 16.29 10.76
N PHE A 41 0.83 15.24 10.84
CA PHE A 41 2.07 15.24 11.63
C PHE A 41 3.25 15.87 10.88
N ASP A 42 3.30 15.72 9.56
CA ASP A 42 4.33 16.30 8.70
C ASP A 42 3.71 16.94 7.46
N SER A 43 3.70 18.27 7.43
CA SER A 43 3.15 19.06 6.31
C SER A 43 3.97 18.98 5.03
N ASP A 44 5.09 18.25 5.00
CA ASP A 44 5.89 17.96 3.81
C ASP A 44 5.93 16.45 3.50
N TYR A 45 5.10 15.64 4.19
CA TYR A 45 5.08 14.18 4.03
C TYR A 45 4.92 13.74 2.56
N VAL A 46 5.78 12.79 2.17
CA VAL A 46 5.74 12.08 0.90
C VAL A 46 5.55 10.59 1.19
N PRO A 47 4.61 9.89 0.51
CA PRO A 47 4.42 8.46 0.69
C PRO A 47 5.71 7.67 0.48
N ALA A 48 6.00 6.71 1.37
CA ALA A 48 7.18 5.84 1.24
C ALA A 48 7.18 5.02 -0.06
N TYR A 49 5.99 4.70 -0.59
CA TYR A 49 5.80 3.94 -1.83
C TYR A 49 4.78 4.65 -2.74
N PRO A 50 5.15 5.78 -3.37
CA PRO A 50 4.21 6.61 -4.12
C PRO A 50 3.65 5.91 -5.37
N ASP A 51 4.41 4.97 -5.91
CA ASP A 51 4.02 4.19 -7.10
C ASP A 51 3.12 2.99 -6.78
N ASN A 52 2.89 2.69 -5.49
CA ASN A 52 2.05 1.55 -5.09
C ASN A 52 0.55 1.87 -5.26
N THR A 53 0.15 2.03 -6.52
CA THR A 53 -1.21 2.38 -6.93
C THR A 53 -1.81 1.24 -7.73
N LEU A 54 -3.16 1.14 -7.71
CA LEU A 54 -3.87 0.18 -8.54
C LEU A 54 -3.56 0.42 -10.02
N LEU A 55 -3.56 1.69 -10.45
CA LEU A 55 -3.30 2.08 -11.83
C LEU A 55 -1.93 1.60 -12.32
N LYS A 56 -0.86 1.87 -11.56
CA LYS A 56 0.49 1.43 -11.91
C LYS A 56 0.60 -0.09 -11.97
N THR A 57 0.03 -0.78 -10.98
CA THR A 57 0.02 -2.24 -10.91
C THR A 57 -0.69 -2.84 -12.13
N VAL A 58 -1.87 -2.33 -12.47
CA VAL A 58 -2.66 -2.75 -13.64
C VAL A 58 -1.84 -2.56 -14.92
N ALA A 59 -1.25 -1.38 -15.12
CA ALA A 59 -0.44 -1.09 -16.30
C ALA A 59 0.77 -2.05 -16.43
N ASP A 60 1.45 -2.34 -15.32
CA ASP A 60 2.61 -3.26 -15.33
C ASP A 60 2.22 -4.68 -15.72
N PHE A 61 1.09 -5.19 -15.24
CA PHE A 61 0.60 -6.51 -15.63
C PHE A 61 0.08 -6.55 -17.08
N GLN A 62 -0.61 -5.51 -17.53
CA GLN A 62 -1.06 -5.39 -18.93
C GLN A 62 0.12 -5.36 -19.90
N ASN A 63 1.18 -4.60 -19.59
CA ASN A 63 2.43 -4.56 -20.37
C ASN A 63 3.12 -5.93 -20.45
N LEU A 64 2.86 -6.80 -19.47
CA LEU A 64 3.34 -8.18 -19.45
C LEU A 64 2.40 -9.17 -20.15
N GLY A 65 1.30 -8.71 -20.73
CA GLY A 65 0.33 -9.53 -21.47
C GLY A 65 -0.69 -10.24 -20.59
N PHE A 66 -0.89 -9.80 -19.36
CA PHE A 66 -1.98 -10.31 -18.52
C PHE A 66 -3.31 -9.69 -18.90
N GLU A 67 -4.36 -10.49 -18.83
CA GLU A 67 -5.73 -10.02 -18.80
C GLU A 67 -6.10 -9.57 -17.38
N ILE A 68 -6.70 -8.39 -17.25
CA ILE A 68 -7.16 -7.85 -15.97
C ILE A 68 -8.64 -8.17 -15.80
N LEU A 69 -8.92 -9.16 -14.95
CA LEU A 69 -10.29 -9.62 -14.70
C LEU A 69 -11.02 -8.76 -13.67
N LEU A 70 -10.28 -8.18 -12.72
CA LEU A 70 -10.82 -7.33 -11.66
C LEU A 70 -9.73 -6.36 -11.17
N ALA A 71 -10.07 -5.08 -11.13
CA ALA A 71 -9.25 -4.04 -10.51
C ALA A 71 -10.18 -3.15 -9.68
N LYS A 72 -9.93 -3.09 -8.36
CA LYS A 72 -10.70 -2.29 -7.42
C LYS A 72 -9.77 -1.69 -6.39
N GLU A 73 -10.04 -0.45 -6.01
CA GLU A 73 -9.42 0.23 -4.88
C GLU A 73 -10.49 0.89 -4.03
N ALA A 74 -10.18 1.15 -2.77
CA ALA A 74 -11.05 1.84 -1.84
C ALA A 74 -10.20 2.65 -0.86
N GLN A 75 -10.76 3.76 -0.41
CA GLN A 75 -10.20 4.59 0.65
C GLN A 75 -11.18 4.57 1.83
N PRO A 76 -11.23 3.48 2.61
CA PRO A 76 -12.13 3.40 3.75
C PRO A 76 -11.74 4.46 4.79
N GLY A 77 -12.75 5.05 5.44
CA GLY A 77 -12.51 5.92 6.57
C GLY A 77 -11.95 5.15 7.76
N MET A 78 -11.05 5.78 8.51
CA MET A 78 -10.53 5.28 9.78
C MET A 78 -10.82 6.31 10.87
N THR A 79 -11.24 5.84 12.04
CA THR A 79 -11.53 6.68 13.20
C THR A 79 -10.77 6.16 14.40
N PHE A 80 -10.03 7.06 15.05
CA PHE A 80 -9.42 6.81 16.34
C PHE A 80 -10.34 7.38 17.43
N PHE A 81 -10.70 6.55 18.40
CA PHE A 81 -11.56 6.95 19.52
C PHE A 81 -10.78 7.37 20.77
N ASP A 82 -9.46 7.19 20.74
CA ASP A 82 -8.56 7.44 21.86
C ASP A 82 -7.25 8.04 21.35
N ILE A 83 -6.71 9.02 22.06
CA ILE A 83 -5.46 9.67 21.68
C ILE A 83 -4.27 8.73 21.83
N GLY A 84 -4.29 7.83 22.82
CA GLY A 84 -3.29 6.78 22.98
C GLY A 84 -3.25 5.82 21.80
N ALA A 85 -4.38 5.56 21.14
CA ALA A 85 -4.42 4.78 19.91
C ALA A 85 -3.69 5.46 18.75
N ILE A 86 -3.78 6.79 18.63
CA ILE A 86 -3.02 7.57 17.62
C ILE A 86 -1.53 7.49 17.94
N ILE A 87 -1.14 7.77 19.19
CA ILE A 87 0.27 7.73 19.64
C ILE A 87 0.88 6.35 19.40
N TYR A 88 0.16 5.29 19.75
CA TYR A 88 0.61 3.93 19.49
C TYR A 88 0.77 3.68 17.99
N TYR A 89 -0.23 4.04 17.19
CA TYR A 89 -0.23 3.86 15.74
C TYR A 89 0.99 4.53 15.08
N THR A 90 1.24 5.78 15.41
CA THR A 90 2.38 6.52 14.86
C THR A 90 3.71 5.98 15.33
N SER A 91 3.80 5.46 16.56
CA SER A 91 5.05 4.89 17.10
C SER A 91 5.50 3.58 16.44
N ILE A 92 4.61 2.81 15.81
CA ILE A 92 4.91 1.47 15.29
C ILE A 92 5.04 1.40 13.76
N ILE A 93 4.84 2.51 13.05
CA ILE A 93 4.88 2.59 11.59
C ILE A 93 5.97 3.59 11.15
N PRO A 94 7.27 3.26 11.37
CA PRO A 94 8.37 4.21 11.17
C PRO A 94 8.58 4.62 9.71
N TRP A 95 8.09 3.84 8.75
CA TRP A 95 8.14 4.22 7.33
C TRP A 95 7.08 5.27 6.96
N GLU A 96 6.07 5.47 7.81
CA GLU A 96 5.01 6.46 7.60
C GLU A 96 5.19 7.66 8.53
N PHE A 97 5.63 7.43 9.77
CA PHE A 97 5.91 8.44 10.79
C PHE A 97 7.37 8.30 11.25
N PRO A 98 8.34 8.71 10.42
CA PRO A 98 9.74 8.64 10.81
C PRO A 98 9.99 9.51 12.04
N ASP A 99 10.82 9.01 12.97
CA ASP A 99 11.25 9.72 14.16
C ASP A 99 10.13 10.25 15.09
N PHE A 100 8.93 9.66 15.01
CA PHE A 100 7.81 10.04 15.89
C PHE A 100 8.20 9.89 17.37
N SER A 101 8.06 10.97 18.13
CA SER A 101 8.25 11.00 19.58
C SER A 101 7.27 11.97 20.21
N VAL A 102 6.64 11.56 21.31
CA VAL A 102 5.76 12.42 22.12
C VAL A 102 6.54 13.46 22.93
N ASP A 103 7.82 13.21 23.20
CA ASP A 103 8.68 14.08 24.02
C ASP A 103 9.32 15.21 23.18
N HIS A 104 9.19 15.14 21.85
CA HIS A 104 9.85 16.05 20.89
C HIS A 104 8.87 16.79 19.97
N CYS A 105 7.57 16.81 20.29
CA CYS A 105 6.56 17.59 19.58
C CYS A 105 6.54 19.07 20.00
#